data_AF-A0A7V2SR64-F1
#
_entry.id   AF-A0A7V2SR64-F1
#
_cell.length_a   1.000
_cell.length_b   1.000
_cell.length_c   1.000
_cell.angle_alpha   90.00
_cell.angle_beta   90.00
_cell.angle_gamma   90.00
#
_symmetry.space_group_name_H-M   'P 1'
#
loop_
_entity.id
_entity.type
_entity.pdbx_description
1 polymer ?
#
loop_
_entity_poly.entity_id
_entity_poly.type
_entity_poly.pdbx_seq_one_letter_code
_entity_poly.pdbx_strand_id
1 'polypeptide(L)' 'MTTISNTLIATKVNNLSIQQQVLVPGDKSISHRAMILGGIAQGKTQVSGFLESADCLATMRAMQ' A
#
# COMPACT_ATOMS: atom_id res chain seq x y z
N MET A 1 -8.26 -7.91 16.04
CA MET A 1 -7.40 -8.21 14.87
C MET A 1 -8.30 -8.09 13.65
N THR A 2 -8.43 -6.87 13.12
CA THR A 2 -9.44 -6.53 12.11
C THR A 2 -8.72 -6.40 10.77
N THR A 3 -8.90 -7.38 9.88
CA THR A 3 -8.29 -7.37 8.55
C THR A 3 -9.06 -6.41 7.66
N ILE A 4 -8.46 -5.26 7.35
CA ILE A 4 -8.98 -4.35 6.31
C ILE A 4 -8.55 -4.96 4.98
N SER A 5 -9.37 -5.85 4.42
CA SER A 5 -9.14 -6.44 3.10
C SER A 5 -9.49 -5.40 2.03
N ASN A 6 -8.48 -4.87 1.32
CA ASN A 6 -8.68 -3.95 0.20
C ASN A 6 -9.19 -4.69 -1.06
N THR A 7 -10.41 -5.22 -1.01
CA THR A 7 -11.06 -5.89 -2.15
C THR A 7 -11.85 -4.88 -2.98
N LEU A 8 -11.43 -4.61 -4.22
CA LEU A 8 -12.25 -3.85 -5.18
C LEU A 8 -13.30 -4.76 -5.82
N ILE A 9 -14.58 -4.37 -5.74
CA ILE A 9 -15.68 -5.02 -6.46
C ILE A 9 -15.84 -4.31 -7.81
N ALA A 10 -15.43 -4.97 -8.90
CA ALA A 10 -15.62 -4.44 -10.26
C ALA A 10 -17.10 -4.55 -10.67
N THR A 11 -17.72 -3.43 -11.05
CA THR A 11 -19.11 -3.39 -11.53
C THR A 11 -19.20 -3.92 -12.97
N LYS A 12 -20.18 -4.79 -13.20
CA LYS A 12 -20.45 -5.56 -14.43
C LYS A 12 -20.77 -4.65 -15.62
N VAL A 13 -19.95 -4.69 -16.68
CA VAL A 13 -20.28 -4.16 -18.03
C VAL A 13 -20.42 -5.36 -18.95
N ASN A 14 -21.61 -5.54 -19.54
CA ASN A 14 -22.08 -6.74 -20.27
C ASN A 14 -22.34 -7.96 -19.39
N ASN A 15 -23.15 -8.89 -19.89
CA ASN A 15 -23.76 -9.98 -19.13
C ASN A 15 -22.78 -11.05 -18.58
N LEU A 16 -21.48 -10.76 -18.52
CA LEU A 16 -20.39 -11.59 -17.98
C LEU A 16 -20.10 -11.17 -16.53
N SER A 17 -20.40 -12.05 -15.58
CA SER A 17 -19.97 -11.90 -14.18
C SER A 17 -18.52 -12.38 -14.04
N ILE A 18 -17.58 -11.45 -13.80
CA ILE A 18 -16.20 -11.79 -13.48
C ILE A 18 -16.05 -11.79 -11.96
N GLN A 19 -16.07 -12.97 -11.34
CA GLN A 19 -15.72 -13.13 -9.94
C GLN A 19 -14.21 -13.32 -9.83
N GLN A 20 -13.47 -12.23 -9.66
CA GLN A 20 -12.04 -12.29 -9.41
C GLN A 20 -11.67 -11.44 -8.21
N GLN A 21 -10.83 -12.01 -7.35
CA GLN A 21 -10.18 -11.28 -6.27
C GLN A 21 -8.88 -10.70 -6.83
N VAL A 22 -8.76 -9.37 -6.75
CA VAL A 22 -7.54 -8.67 -7.13
C VAL A 22 -6.94 -8.08 -5.87
N LEU A 23 -5.66 -8.36 -5.64
CA LEU A 23 -4.90 -7.68 -4.61
C LEU A 23 -4.51 -6.30 -5.14
N VAL A 24 -5.06 -5.24 -4.54
CA VAL A 24 -4.59 -3.89 -4.86
C VAL A 24 -3.23 -3.65 -4.21
N PRO A 25 -2.35 -2.90 -4.88
CA PRO A 25 -1.08 -2.52 -4.29
C PRO A 25 -1.28 -1.57 -3.10
N GLY A 26 -0.21 -1.36 -2.33
CA GLY A 26 -0.21 -0.42 -1.22
C GLY A 26 -0.65 0.99 -1.63
N ASP A 27 -1.17 1.75 -0.68
CA ASP A 27 -1.54 3.14 -0.93
C ASP A 27 -0.28 4.05 -0.95
N LYS A 28 -0.20 4.95 -1.94
CA LYS A 28 0.96 5.85 -2.11
C LYS A 28 1.12 6.81 -0.93
N SER A 29 0.02 7.36 -0.41
CA SER A 29 0.05 8.31 0.70
C SER A 29 0.42 7.63 2.02
N ILE A 30 -0.05 6.40 2.25
CA ILE A 30 0.31 5.59 3.42
C ILE A 30 1.79 5.20 3.33
N SER A 31 2.26 4.81 2.15
CA SER A 31 3.66 4.42 1.93
C SER A 31 4.64 5.56 2.17
N HIS A 32 4.34 6.78 1.73
CA HIS A 32 5.14 7.98 2.09
C HIS A 32 5.18 8.20 3.60
N ARG A 33 4.01 8.21 4.24
CA ARG A 33 3.89 8.45 5.68
C ARG A 33 4.63 7.39 6.49
N ALA A 34 4.57 6.13 6.07
CA ALA A 34 5.29 5.04 6.73
C ALA A 34 6.81 5.24 6.70
N MET A 35 7.38 5.72 5.58
CA MET A 35 8.82 6.02 5.50
C MET A 35 9.22 7.22 6.35
N ILE A 36 8.41 8.28 6.34
CA ILE A 36 8.67 9.47 7.16
C ILE A 36 8.61 9.11 8.65
N LEU A 37 7.56 8.42 9.08
CA LEU A 37 7.40 7.99 10.47
C LEU A 37 8.49 7.02 10.91
N GLY A 38 8.90 6.09 10.04
CA GLY A 38 9.99 5.15 10.30
C GLY A 38 11.34 5.84 10.42
N GLY A 39 11.62 6.85 9.59
CA GLY A 39 12.90 7.57 9.61
C GLY A 39 13.08 8.51 10.82
N ILE A 40 11.98 8.97 11.44
CA ILE A 40 12.05 9.75 12.70
C ILE A 40 11.91 8.88 13.95
N ALA A 41 11.53 7.61 13.80
CA ALA A 41 11.37 6.70 14.93
C ALA A 41 12.74 6.16 15.40
N GLN A 42 12.84 5.84 16.69
CA GLN A 42 14.00 5.14 17.23
C GLN A 42 13.77 3.62 17.19
N GLY A 43 14.80 2.87 16.79
CA GLY A 43 14.73 1.41 16.69
C GLY A 43 14.32 0.92 15.31
N LYS A 44 13.72 -0.28 15.25
CA LYS A 44 13.38 -0.96 13.99
C LYS A 44 11.90 -0.78 13.65
N THR A 45 11.61 -0.12 12.53
CA THR A 45 10.26 -0.05 11.96
C THR A 45 10.07 -1.13 10.90
N GLN A 46 8.95 -1.84 10.95
CA GLN A 46 8.58 -2.85 9.95
C GLN A 46 7.25 -2.43 9.29
N VAL A 47 7.24 -2.37 7.96
CA VAL A 47 6.08 -1.94 7.16
C VAL A 47 5.71 -3.08 6.21
N SER A 48 4.43 -3.44 6.16
CA SER A 48 3.86 -4.43 5.23
C SER A 48 2.88 -3.77 4.26
N GLY A 49 2.72 -4.35 3.07
CA GLY A 49 1.87 -3.75 2.02
C GLY A 49 2.41 -2.41 1.49
N PHE A 50 3.73 -2.22 1.52
CA PHE A 50 4.37 -1.01 1.03
C PHE A 50 4.26 -0.90 -0.50
N LEU A 51 3.92 0.30 -0.99
CA LEU A 51 3.96 0.60 -2.42
C LEU A 51 5.37 1.01 -2.83
N GLU A 52 6.05 0.15 -3.58
CA GLU A 52 7.39 0.39 -4.15
C GLU A 52 7.37 1.35 -5.36
N SER A 53 6.65 2.47 -5.23
CA SER A 53 6.68 3.53 -6.24
C SER A 53 7.99 4.32 -6.18
N ALA A 54 8.38 4.91 -7.31
CA ALA A 54 9.60 5.74 -7.39
C ALA A 54 9.60 6.86 -6.33
N ASP A 55 8.47 7.54 -6.12
CA ASP A 55 8.30 8.58 -5.10
C ASP A 55 8.54 8.04 -3.68
N CYS A 56 7.97 6.88 -3.35
CA CYS A 56 8.11 6.27 -2.03
C CYS A 56 9.55 5.78 -1.78
N LEU A 57 10.21 5.23 -2.81
CA LEU A 57 11.62 4.85 -2.74
C LEU A 57 12.54 6.07 -2.62
N ALA A 58 12.23 7.18 -3.28
CA ALA A 58 12.96 8.44 -3.10
C ALA A 58 12.81 8.97 -1.67
N THR A 59 11.61 8.90 -1.11
CA THR A 59 11.35 9.26 0.30
C THR A 59 12.16 8.37 1.24
N MET A 60 12.16 7.05 1.03
CA MET A 60 12.95 6.11 1.83
C MET A 60 14.45 6.44 1.81
N ARG A 61 15.00 6.77 0.63
CA ARG A 61 16.41 7.17 0.48
C ARG A 61 16.73 8.49 1.17
N ALA A 62 15.78 9.42 1.22
CA ALA A 62 15.98 10.71 1.90
C ALA A 62 15.94 10.61 3.43
N MET A 63 15.32 9.56 3.96
CA MET A 63 15.23 9.30 5.41
C MET A 63 16.33 8.38 5.95
N GLN A 64 17.19 7.82 5.07
CA GLN A 64 18.42 7.09 5.44
C GLN A 64 19.53 8.06 5.84
#